data_AF-A0A075FW41-F1
#
_entry.id   AF-A0A075FW41-F1
#
_cell.length_a   1.000
_cell.length_b   1.000
_cell.length_c   1.000
_cell.angle_alpha   90.00
_cell.angle_beta   90.00
_cell.angle_gamma   90.00
#
_symmetry.space_group_name_H-M   'P 1'
#
loop_
_entity.id
_entity.type
_entity.pdbx_description
1 polymer ?
#
loop_
_entity_poly.entity_id
_entity_poly.type
_entity_poly.pdbx_seq_one_letter_code
_entity_poly.pdbx_strand_id
1 'polypeptide(L)'
;MMLKKNKKEREGLPPLEGAEQGKVVTRFTPAPNGYPHIGHAKAAIISEEYAKMYGGKLVLRFDDTNPEDTRLEYWAAIKVGLDWLGIKFDEEKTHLMILNCFMTNVWS
;
A
#
# COMPACT_ATOMS: atom_id res chain seq x y z
N MET A 1 -5.28 -9.24 -45.72
CA MET A 1 -5.57 -7.97 -45.03
C MET A 1 -5.20 -8.13 -43.56
N MET A 2 -4.06 -7.59 -43.12
CA MET A 2 -3.61 -7.73 -41.73
C MET A 2 -4.38 -6.75 -40.85
N LEU A 3 -5.22 -7.27 -39.96
CA LEU A 3 -5.91 -6.48 -38.96
C LEU A 3 -4.87 -5.95 -37.95
N LYS A 4 -4.46 -4.69 -38.11
CA LYS A 4 -3.72 -3.96 -37.08
C LYS A 4 -4.65 -3.84 -35.86
N LYS A 5 -4.44 -4.69 -34.85
CA LYS A 5 -5.06 -4.49 -33.53
C LYS A 5 -4.53 -3.17 -33.00
N ASN A 6 -5.36 -2.13 -33.08
CA ASN A 6 -5.09 -0.83 -32.49
C ASN A 6 -4.94 -1.06 -30.99
N LYS A 7 -3.69 -1.02 -30.50
CA LYS A 7 -3.36 -1.23 -29.10
C LYS A 7 -3.91 0.00 -28.40
N LYS A 8 -5.14 -0.06 -27.88
CA LYS A 8 -5.74 1.04 -27.11
C LYS A 8 -4.67 1.55 -26.15
N GLU A 9 -4.29 2.81 -26.30
CA GLU A 9 -3.43 3.46 -25.32
C GLU A 9 -4.04 3.19 -23.96
N ARG A 10 -3.21 2.73 -23.03
CA ARG A 10 -3.71 2.40 -21.69
C ARG A 10 -4.06 3.75 -21.06
N GLU A 11 -5.33 4.13 -21.16
CA GLU A 11 -5.91 5.16 -20.31
C GLU A 11 -5.48 4.80 -18.88
N GLY A 12 -4.94 5.78 -18.16
CA GLY A 12 -4.36 5.58 -16.84
C GLY A 12 -5.37 5.04 -15.83
N LEU A 13 -5.04 5.11 -14.55
CA LEU A 13 -5.99 4.70 -13.52
C LEU A 13 -7.25 5.59 -13.59
N PRO A 14 -8.45 5.00 -13.45
CA PRO A 14 -9.69 5.78 -13.49
C PRO A 14 -9.69 6.79 -12.33
N PRO A 15 -10.19 8.01 -12.56
CA PRO A 15 -10.25 9.01 -11.50
C PRO A 15 -11.18 8.55 -10.38
N LEU A 16 -10.82 8.88 -9.15
CA LEU A 16 -11.65 8.67 -7.96
C LEU A 16 -12.74 9.74 -7.88
N GLU A 17 -13.99 9.31 -7.70
CA GLU A 17 -15.13 10.21 -7.51
C GLU A 17 -15.03 10.92 -6.16
N GLY A 18 -15.11 12.26 -6.14
CA GLY A 18 -15.04 13.07 -4.92
C GLY A 18 -13.63 13.20 -4.30
N ALA A 19 -12.58 12.76 -5.00
CA ALA A 19 -11.21 12.93 -4.53
C ALA A 19 -10.74 14.38 -4.71
N GLU A 20 -10.38 15.02 -3.60
CA GLU A 20 -9.72 16.32 -3.59
C GLU A 20 -8.19 16.16 -3.69
N GLN A 21 -7.57 16.98 -4.53
CA GLN A 21 -6.11 17.08 -4.63
C GLN A 21 -5.50 17.43 -3.25
N GLY A 22 -4.49 16.68 -2.84
CA GLY A 22 -3.79 16.80 -1.55
C GLY A 22 -4.46 16.10 -0.37
N LYS A 23 -5.68 15.56 -0.52
CA LYS A 23 -6.42 14.90 0.59
C LYS A 23 -6.54 13.38 0.45
N VAL A 24 -6.18 12.82 -0.69
CA VAL A 24 -6.25 11.38 -0.91
C VAL A 24 -5.21 10.66 -0.04
N VAL A 25 -5.64 9.68 0.74
CA VAL A 25 -4.75 8.81 1.51
C VAL A 25 -5.01 7.38 1.08
N THR A 26 -4.04 6.77 0.42
CA THR A 26 -4.09 5.36 0.06
C THR A 26 -3.41 4.52 1.14
N ARG A 27 -3.83 3.26 1.25
CA ARG A 27 -3.22 2.32 2.19
C ARG A 27 -2.85 1.02 1.50
N PHE A 28 -1.69 0.51 1.84
CA PHE A 28 -1.28 -0.84 1.49
C PHE A 28 -1.23 -1.67 2.78
N THR A 29 -2.10 -2.69 2.86
CA THR A 29 -2.23 -3.58 4.03
C THR A 29 -1.72 -4.99 3.73
N PRO A 30 -0.40 -5.24 3.73
CA PRO A 30 0.12 -6.58 3.58
C PRO A 30 0.03 -7.35 4.91
N ALA A 31 -0.44 -8.60 4.84
CA ALA A 31 -0.36 -9.53 5.96
C ALA A 31 1.07 -10.11 6.02
N PRO A 32 1.77 -10.02 7.16
CA PRO A 32 3.14 -10.53 7.31
C PRO A 32 3.18 -12.04 7.59
N ASN A 33 2.36 -12.82 6.90
CA ASN A 33 2.24 -14.27 7.07
C ASN A 33 2.93 -15.08 5.95
N GLY A 34 3.52 -14.40 4.96
CA GLY A 34 4.19 -15.04 3.83
C GLY A 34 4.95 -14.07 2.94
N TYR A 35 5.65 -14.62 1.94
CA TYR A 35 6.46 -13.83 1.01
C TYR A 35 5.62 -12.94 0.08
N PRO A 36 6.06 -11.71 -0.20
CA PRO A 36 5.40 -10.85 -1.17
C PRO A 36 5.45 -11.49 -2.56
N HIS A 37 4.36 -11.33 -3.32
CA HIS A 37 4.22 -11.87 -4.67
C HIS A 37 3.70 -10.76 -5.60
N ILE A 38 3.57 -11.05 -6.89
CA ILE A 38 3.20 -10.04 -7.90
C ILE A 38 1.87 -9.34 -7.63
N GLY A 39 0.94 -9.98 -6.92
CA GLY A 39 -0.31 -9.38 -6.46
C GLY A 39 -0.08 -8.24 -5.48
N HIS A 40 0.82 -8.43 -4.51
CA HIS A 40 1.24 -7.38 -3.58
C HIS A 40 1.90 -6.22 -4.32
N ALA A 41 2.80 -6.51 -5.27
CA ALA A 41 3.45 -5.48 -6.08
C ALA A 41 2.42 -4.64 -6.85
N LYS A 42 1.43 -5.29 -7.49
CA LYS A 42 0.38 -4.59 -8.24
C LYS A 42 -0.45 -3.67 -7.33
N ALA A 43 -0.86 -4.16 -6.17
CA ALA A 43 -1.65 -3.38 -5.22
C ALA A 43 -0.86 -2.17 -4.68
N ALA A 44 0.42 -2.35 -4.39
CA ALA A 44 1.29 -1.28 -3.94
C ALA A 44 1.48 -0.20 -5.02
N ILE A 45 1.77 -0.61 -6.26
CA ILE A 45 1.93 0.30 -7.41
C ILE A 45 0.65 1.11 -7.65
N ILE A 46 -0.52 0.47 -7.66
CA ILE A 46 -1.79 1.17 -7.85
C ILE A 46 -2.02 2.20 -6.75
N SER A 47 -1.75 1.82 -5.49
CA SER A 47 -1.94 2.70 -4.34
C SER A 47 -0.99 3.91 -4.38
N GLU A 48 0.26 3.69 -4.79
CA GLU A 48 1.25 4.75 -4.97
C GLU A 48 0.87 5.68 -6.13
N GLU A 49 0.45 5.14 -7.26
CA GLU A 49 0.07 5.92 -8.43
C GLU A 49 -1.13 6.83 -8.12
N TYR A 50 -2.13 6.33 -7.39
CA TYR A 50 -3.22 7.16 -6.89
C TYR A 50 -2.74 8.25 -5.93
N ALA A 51 -1.80 7.95 -5.02
CA ALA A 51 -1.23 8.97 -4.16
C ALA A 51 -0.50 10.05 -4.99
N LYS A 52 0.29 9.66 -6.00
CA LYS A 52 0.99 10.60 -6.91
C LYS A 52 0.02 11.45 -7.74
N MET A 53 -0.98 10.84 -8.36
CA MET A 53 -1.99 11.51 -9.18
C MET A 53 -2.76 12.60 -8.43
N TYR A 54 -2.97 12.39 -7.13
CA TYR A 54 -3.73 13.30 -6.28
C TYR A 54 -2.87 14.08 -5.29
N GLY A 55 -1.53 14.02 -5.38
CA GLY A 55 -0.63 14.65 -4.40
C GLY A 55 -0.91 14.21 -2.95
N GLY A 56 -1.42 13.00 -2.78
CA GLY A 56 -1.84 12.40 -1.54
C GLY A 56 -0.70 11.71 -0.79
N LYS A 57 -1.05 10.89 0.19
CA LYS A 57 -0.11 10.11 1.00
C LYS A 57 -0.34 8.61 0.86
N LEU A 58 0.74 7.83 0.97
CA LEU A 58 0.68 6.37 1.02
C LEU A 58 1.00 5.87 2.42
N VAL A 59 0.07 5.14 3.03
CA VAL A 59 0.23 4.53 4.35
C VAL A 59 0.48 3.04 4.23
N LEU A 60 1.61 2.57 4.75
CA LEU A 60 1.91 1.15 4.88
C LEU A 60 1.38 0.66 6.23
N ARG A 61 0.37 -0.22 6.22
CA ARG A 61 -0.20 -0.79 7.45
C ARG A 61 0.02 -2.29 7.51
N PHE A 62 0.89 -2.76 8.38
CA PHE A 62 1.02 -4.20 8.62
C PHE A 62 -0.18 -4.71 9.41
N ASP A 63 -0.77 -5.81 8.94
CA ASP A 63 -1.91 -6.45 9.59
C ASP A 63 -1.43 -7.65 10.42
N ASP A 64 -0.88 -7.35 11.59
CA ASP A 64 -0.26 -8.27 12.57
C ASP A 64 -1.25 -8.76 13.62
N THR A 65 -2.47 -9.11 13.20
CA THR A 65 -3.52 -9.60 14.11
C THR A 65 -3.21 -10.96 14.74
N ASN A 66 -2.33 -11.76 14.13
CA ASN A 66 -1.89 -13.06 14.64
C ASN A 66 -0.38 -13.07 14.95
N PRO A 67 0.02 -13.08 16.24
CA PRO A 67 1.44 -13.08 16.62
C PRO A 67 2.20 -14.36 16.24
N GLU A 68 1.52 -15.51 16.16
CA GLU A 68 2.12 -16.82 15.84
C GLU A 68 2.61 -16.91 14.38
N ASP A 69 1.88 -16.28 13.44
CA ASP A 69 2.18 -16.30 12.00
C ASP A 69 3.05 -15.11 11.57
N THR A 70 3.28 -14.15 12.48
CA THR A 70 4.01 -12.93 12.18
C THR A 70 5.50 -13.14 12.37
N ARG A 71 6.26 -13.22 11.26
CA ARG A 71 7.73 -13.38 11.30
C ARG A 71 8.45 -12.16 10.76
N LEU A 72 9.53 -11.76 11.42
CA LEU A 72 10.39 -10.65 11.01
C LEU A 72 10.95 -10.81 9.59
N GLU A 73 11.14 -12.04 9.12
CA GLU A 73 11.59 -12.34 7.75
C GLU A 73 10.60 -11.84 6.70
N TYR A 74 9.29 -11.99 6.93
CA TYR A 74 8.25 -11.52 6.00
C TYR A 74 8.13 -10.00 6.00
N TRP A 75 8.31 -9.37 7.17
CA TRP A 75 8.38 -7.91 7.28
C TRP A 75 9.53 -7.34 6.45
N ALA A 76 10.72 -7.92 6.60
CA ALA A 76 11.88 -7.51 5.83
C ALA A 76 11.67 -7.75 4.33
N ALA A 77 11.13 -8.91 3.95
CA ALA A 77 10.85 -9.24 2.55
C ALA A 77 9.87 -8.24 1.89
N ILE A 78 8.81 -7.84 2.59
CA ILE A 78 7.85 -6.85 2.11
C ILE A 78 8.53 -5.48 1.93
N LYS A 79 9.33 -5.02 2.91
CA LYS A 79 10.06 -3.74 2.81
C LYS A 79 11.05 -3.74 1.66
N VAL A 80 11.82 -4.82 1.49
CA VAL A 80 12.76 -4.98 0.37
C VAL A 80 12.01 -4.99 -0.97
N GLY A 81 10.85 -5.66 -1.03
CA GLY A 81 10.01 -5.66 -2.23
C GLY A 81 9.49 -4.27 -2.60
N LEU A 82 9.06 -3.48 -1.62
CA LEU A 82 8.60 -2.10 -1.85
C LEU A 82 9.75 -1.17 -2.26
N ASP A 83 10.92 -1.29 -1.63
CA ASP A 83 12.13 -0.53 -1.98
C ASP A 83 12.61 -0.89 -3.40
N TRP A 84 12.59 -2.17 -3.76
CA TRP A 84 12.93 -2.62 -5.11
C TRP A 84 11.98 -2.06 -6.19
N LEU A 85 10.70 -1.89 -5.85
CA LEU A 85 9.71 -1.25 -6.72
C LEU A 85 9.85 0.29 -6.73
N GLY A 86 10.70 0.86 -5.88
CA GLY A 86 10.88 2.31 -5.73
C GLY A 86 9.71 3.03 -5.07
N ILE A 87 8.85 2.29 -4.36
CA ILE A 87 7.63 2.83 -3.74
C ILE A 87 7.99 3.47 -2.40
N LYS A 88 7.70 4.77 -2.26
CA LYS A 88 7.89 5.50 -1.01
C LYS A 88 6.55 5.62 -0.28
N PHE A 89 6.54 5.22 0.99
CA PHE A 89 5.41 5.40 1.90
C PHE A 89 5.72 6.50 2.91
N ASP A 90 4.71 7.30 3.27
CA ASP A 90 4.84 8.43 4.19
C ASP A 90 4.72 8.01 5.66
N GLU A 91 3.87 7.02 5.92
CA GLU A 91 3.59 6.54 7.28
C GLU A 91 3.62 5.00 7.31
N GLU A 92 4.29 4.45 8.32
CA GLU A 92 4.24 3.03 8.66
C GLU A 92 3.39 2.86 9.93
N LYS A 93 2.36 2.01 9.88
CA LYS A 93 1.49 1.70 11.02
C LYS A 93 1.40 0.19 11.23
N THR A 94 1.40 -0.21 12.48
CA THR A 94 1.27 -1.61 12.91
C THR A 94 0.05 -1.72 13.80
N HIS A 95 -0.68 -2.83 13.75
CA HIS A 95 -1.85 -3.05 14.60
C HIS A 95 -1.50 -2.90 16.09
N LEU A 96 -0.38 -3.48 16.53
CA LEU A 96 0.13 -3.33 17.89
C LEU A 96 0.46 -1.87 18.28
N MET A 97 0.99 -1.07 17.36
CA MET A 97 1.24 0.37 17.63
C MET A 97 -0.06 1.17 17.76
N ILE A 98 -1.11 0.81 17.00
CA ILE A 98 -2.41 1.46 17.11
C ILE A 98 -3.04 1.18 18.47
N LEU A 99 -2.97 -0.07 18.96
CA LEU A 99 -3.48 -0.43 20.28
C LEU A 99 -2.78 0.34 21.41
N ASN A 100 -1.44 0.46 21.36
CA ASN A 100 -0.72 1.27 22.34
C ASN A 100 -1.14 2.75 22.28
N CYS A 101 -1.33 3.32 21.09
CA CYS A 101 -1.78 4.70 20.94
C CYS A 101 -3.21 4.92 21.47
N PHE A 102 -4.12 3.95 21.25
CA PHE A 102 -5.46 3.98 21.86
C PHE A 102 -5.40 3.89 23.38
N MET A 103 -4.57 3.01 23.93
CA MET A 103 -4.42 2.86 25.38
C MET A 103 -3.81 4.11 26.03
N THR A 104 -2.88 4.81 25.35
CA THR A 104 -2.29 6.05 25.90
C THR A 104 -3.22 7.26 25.80
N ASN A 105 -4.08 7.35 24.78
CA ASN A 105 -5.00 8.49 24.59
C ASN A 105 -6.34 8.36 25.33
N VAL A 106 -6.66 7.19 25.89
CA VAL A 106 -7.87 6.98 26.71
C VAL A 106 -7.58 7.19 28.21
N TRP A 107 -6.31 7.33 28.59
CA TRP A 107 -5.86 7.56 29.97
C TRP A 107 -5.03 8.86 30.12
N SER A 108 -5.41 9.93 29.41
CA SER A 108 -4.89 11.29 29.64
C SER A 108 -6.02 12.30 29.70
#